data_AF-A0A4D7AZC9-F1
#
_entry.id   AF-A0A4D7AZC9-F1
#
_cell.length_a   1.000
_cell.length_b   1.000
_cell.length_c   1.000
_cell.angle_alpha   90.00
_cell.angle_beta   90.00
_cell.angle_gamma   90.00
#
_symmetry.space_group_name_H-M   'P 1'
#
loop_
_entity.id
_entity.type
_entity.pdbx_description
1 polymer ?
#
loop_
_entity_poly.entity_id
_entity_poly.type
_entity_poly.pdbx_seq_one_letter_code
_entity_poly.pdbx_strand_id
1 'polypeptide(L)' 'MTKLFAHLEADGSYSPDVLAMMQVIHMSVCAELAVPLDDHVTREAVAEAIVRQIDLGNHDVTAVTETARSAARTTS' A
#
# COMPACT_ATOMS: atom_id res chain seq x y z
N MET A 1 -14.47 -6.77 -0.91
CA MET A 1 -13.38 -5.86 -1.35
C MET A 1 -13.54 -5.52 -2.83
N THR A 2 -14.74 -5.05 -3.23
CA THR A 2 -15.17 -4.89 -4.65
C THR A 2 -15.79 -3.52 -4.93
N LYS A 3 -15.99 -2.70 -3.88
CA LYS A 3 -16.64 -1.39 -4.02
C LYS A 3 -15.73 -0.31 -4.60
N LEU A 4 -14.40 -0.49 -4.49
CA LEU A 4 -13.43 0.47 -5.01
C LEU A 4 -13.52 0.54 -6.54
N PHE A 5 -13.45 -0.60 -7.23
CA PHE A 5 -13.52 -0.68 -8.69
C PHE A 5 -14.87 -0.26 -9.28
N ALA A 6 -15.97 -0.56 -8.59
CA ALA A 6 -17.31 -0.21 -9.06
C ALA A 6 -17.56 1.31 -9.10
N HIS A 7 -16.93 2.09 -8.22
CA HIS A 7 -16.94 3.56 -8.33
C HIS A 7 -16.02 4.06 -9.45
N LEU A 8 -14.88 3.39 -9.66
CA LEU A 8 -13.87 3.79 -10.65
C LEU A 8 -14.33 3.61 -12.10
N GLU A 9 -15.10 2.55 -12.39
CA GLU A 9 -15.67 2.30 -13.72
C GLU A 9 -16.83 3.26 -14.06
N ALA A 10 -17.51 3.81 -13.04
CA ALA A 10 -18.69 4.65 -13.23
C ALA A 10 -18.38 6.08 -13.69
N ASP A 11 -17.28 6.67 -13.24
CA ASP A 11 -16.93 8.08 -13.52
C ASP A 11 -16.14 8.29 -14.82
N GLY A 12 -15.59 7.23 -15.43
CA GLY A 12 -14.88 7.29 -16.71
C GLY A 12 -13.61 8.16 -16.73
N SER A 13 -13.24 8.76 -15.59
CA SER A 13 -12.05 9.57 -15.41
C SER A 13 -11.45 9.29 -14.03
N TYR A 14 -10.15 9.04 -13.99
CA TYR A 14 -9.43 8.88 -12.75
C TYR A 14 -8.95 10.26 -12.29
N SER A 15 -9.37 10.69 -11.09
CA SER A 15 -8.76 11.87 -10.49
C SER A 15 -7.27 11.59 -10.21
N PRO A 16 -6.40 12.61 -10.21
CA PRO A 16 -5.01 12.45 -9.83
C PRO A 16 -4.82 11.73 -8.49
N ASP A 17 -5.69 12.00 -7.52
CA ASP A 17 -5.66 11.38 -6.19
C ASP A 17 -5.97 9.88 -6.23
N VAL A 18 -6.95 9.49 -7.08
CA VAL A 18 -7.30 8.09 -7.30
C VAL A 18 -6.15 7.32 -7.97
N LEU A 19 -5.49 7.93 -8.97
CA LEU A 19 -4.32 7.33 -9.61
C LEU A 19 -3.16 7.17 -8.62
N ALA A 20 -2.90 8.20 -7.79
CA ALA A 20 -1.89 8.15 -6.74
C ALA A 20 -2.19 7.03 -5.74
N MET A 21 -3.44 6.89 -5.31
CA MET A 21 -3.87 5.82 -4.40
C MET A 21 -3.71 4.43 -5.03
N MET A 22 -4.06 4.24 -6.30
CA MET A 22 -3.84 2.97 -7.01
C MET A 22 -2.34 2.65 -7.13
N GLN A 23 -1.49 3.66 -7.37
CA GLN A 23 -0.03 3.51 -7.35
C GLN A 23 0.49 3.12 -5.97
N VAL A 24 -0.05 3.69 -4.89
CA VAL A 24 0.28 3.30 -3.51
C VAL A 24 -0.04 1.83 -3.29
N ILE A 25 -1.26 1.41 -3.62
CA ILE A 25 -1.69 0.01 -3.45
C ILE A 25 -0.79 -0.92 -4.26
N HIS A 26 -0.51 -0.58 -5.52
CA HIS A 26 0.34 -1.38 -6.38
C HIS A 26 1.76 -1.57 -5.80
N MET A 27 2.42 -0.49 -5.38
CA MET A 27 3.80 -0.60 -4.87
C MET A 27 3.86 -1.19 -3.46
N SER A 28 2.82 -1.00 -2.66
CA SER A 28 2.63 -1.70 -1.38
C SER A 28 2.53 -3.21 -1.57
N VAL A 29 1.72 -3.65 -2.54
CA VAL A 29 1.61 -5.07 -2.91
C VAL A 29 2.95 -5.59 -3.46
N CYS A 30 3.67 -4.82 -4.27
CA CYS A 30 5.02 -5.21 -4.72
C CYS A 30 6.02 -5.35 -3.56
N ALA A 31 5.93 -4.49 -2.53
CA ALA A 31 6.77 -4.59 -1.34
C ALA A 31 6.43 -5.84 -0.51
N GLU A 32 5.15 -6.19 -0.38
CA GLU A 32 4.72 -7.45 0.24
C GLU A 32 5.15 -8.68 -0.56
N LEU A 33 5.14 -8.63 -1.89
CA LEU A 33 5.56 -9.75 -2.75
C LEU A 33 7.05 -10.07 -2.62
N ALA A 34 7.86 -9.14 -2.10
CA ALA A 34 9.27 -9.39 -1.79
C ALA A 34 9.47 -10.17 -0.48
N VAL A 35 8.41 -10.35 0.31
CA VAL A 35 8.42 -11.11 1.57
C VAL A 35 7.92 -12.54 1.29
N PRO A 36 8.60 -13.58 1.81
CA PRO A 36 8.12 -14.96 1.72
C PRO A 36 6.67 -15.10 2.21
N LEU A 37 5.87 -15.93 1.53
CA LEU A 37 4.44 -16.07 1.82
C LEU A 37 4.16 -16.63 3.23
N ASP A 38 5.11 -17.39 3.78
CA ASP A 38 5.10 -18.02 5.10
C ASP A 38 5.60 -17.10 6.23
N ASP A 39 6.24 -15.98 5.90
CA ASP A 39 6.64 -14.95 6.85
C ASP A 39 5.48 -13.98 7.13
N HIS A 40 4.45 -14.53 7.79
CA HIS A 40 3.24 -13.79 8.14
C HIS A 40 3.52 -12.55 9.01
N VAL A 41 4.52 -12.62 9.89
CA VAL A 41 4.88 -11.54 10.80
C VAL A 41 5.41 -10.32 10.04
N THR A 42 6.35 -10.54 9.12
CA THR A 42 6.91 -9.47 8.30
C THR A 42 5.86 -8.86 7.38
N ARG A 43 4.96 -9.67 6.82
CA ARG A 43 3.86 -9.18 5.97
C ARG A 43 2.85 -8.34 6.74
N GLU A 44 2.49 -8.75 7.95
CA GLU A 44 1.59 -7.98 8.82
C GLU A 44 2.22 -6.63 9.21
N ALA A 45 3.50 -6.63 9.58
CA ALA A 45 4.23 -5.40 9.90
C ALA A 45 4.30 -4.42 8.70
N VAL A 46 4.51 -4.93 7.49
CA VAL A 46 4.48 -4.14 6.25
C VAL A 46 3.11 -3.51 6.02
N ALA A 47 2.04 -4.31 6.11
CA ALA A 47 0.68 -3.84 5.90
C ALA A 47 0.26 -2.79 6.95
N GLU A 48 0.56 -3.02 8.23
CA GLU A 48 0.29 -2.05 9.30
C GLU A 48 1.02 -0.72 9.07
N ALA A 49 2.28 -0.78 8.64
CA ALA A 49 3.07 0.42 8.36
C ALA A 49 2.47 1.25 7.22
N ILE A 50 1.97 0.61 6.17
CA ILE A 50 1.30 1.28 5.04
C ILE A 50 0.00 1.94 5.49
N VAL A 51 -0.87 1.18 6.18
CA VAL A 51 -2.15 1.70 6.68
C VAL A 51 -1.94 2.90 7.59
N ARG A 52 -0.97 2.81 8.51
CA ARG A 52 -0.64 3.92 9.41
C ARG A 52 -0.21 5.18 8.69
N GLN A 53 0.55 5.09 7.58
CA GLN A 53 0.94 6.28 6.81
C GLN A 53 -0.27 6.91 6.11
N ILE A 54 -1.17 6.09 5.57
CA ILE A 54 -2.42 6.58 4.97
C ILE A 54 -3.32 7.26 6.01
N ASP A 55 -3.45 6.68 7.22
CA ASP A 55 -4.23 7.28 8.30
C ASP A 55 -3.67 8.63 8.77
N LEU A 56 -2.35 8.84 8.63
CA LEU A 56 -1.69 10.12 8.89
C LEU A 56 -1.85 11.12 7.73
N GLY A 57 -2.59 10.77 6.67
CA GLY A 57 -2.75 11.59 5.48
C GLY A 57 -1.50 11.65 4.60
N ASN A 58 -0.53 10.75 4.83
CA ASN A 58 0.66 10.67 4.00
C ASN A 58 0.35 9.86 2.74
N HIS A 59 0.19 10.57 1.63
CA HIS A 59 -0.01 9.99 0.31
C HIS A 59 1.26 10.04 -0.55
N ASP A 60 2.41 10.45 0.02
CA ASP A 60 3.70 10.36 -0.65
C ASP A 60 4.10 8.90 -0.78
N VAL A 61 4.00 8.45 -2.01
CA VAL A 61 4.24 7.09 -2.45
C VAL A 61 5.67 6.60 -2.11
N THR A 62 6.67 7.47 -2.23
CA THR A 62 8.07 7.13 -1.92
C THR A 62 8.23 6.93 -0.42
N ALA A 63 7.70 7.86 0.37
CA ALA A 63 7.76 7.81 1.83
C ALA A 63 7.02 6.60 2.41
N VAL A 64 5.83 6.27 1.88
CA VAL A 64 5.04 5.09 2.30
C VAL A 64 5.81 3.80 2.00
N THR A 65 6.39 3.69 0.80
CA THR A 65 7.15 2.50 0.38
C THR A 65 8.43 2.31 1.21
N GLU A 66 9.15 3.38 1.51
CA GLU A 66 10.35 3.32 2.36
C GLU A 66 10.02 2.93 3.80
N THR A 67 8.89 3.43 4.32
CA THR A 67 8.37 3.05 5.64
C THR A 67 8.03 1.56 5.68
N ALA A 68 7.29 1.08 4.67
CA ALA A 68 6.93 -0.33 4.53
C ALA A 68 8.17 -1.25 4.46
N ARG A 69 9.17 -0.91 3.65
CA ARG A 69 10.44 -1.67 3.58
C ARG A 69 11.21 -1.66 4.90
N SER A 70 11.13 -0.57 5.66
CA SER A 70 11.82 -0.46 6.95
C SER A 70 11.16 -1.32 8.02
N ALA A 71 9.83 -1.45 7.99
CA ALA A 71 9.11 -2.39 8.84
C ALA A 71 9.59 -3.84 8.58
N ALA A 72 9.73 -4.24 7.30
CA ALA A 72 10.18 -5.58 6.94
C ALA A 72 11.59 -5.92 7.42
N ARG A 73 12.48 -4.92 7.57
CA ARG A 73 13.86 -5.12 8.05
C ARG A 73 13.97 -5.23 9.56
N THR A 74 12.93 -4.83 10.29
CA THR A 74 12.93 -4.85 11.77
C THR A 74 12.47 -6.21 12.31
N THR A 75 11.75 -6.99 11.50
CA THR A 75 11.20 -8.30 11.85
C THR A 75 12.09 -9.49 11.44
N SER A 76 13.07 -9.29 10.55
CA SER A 76 14.14 -10.26 10.21
C SER A 76 15.28 -10.24 11.22
#